data_AF-A0A7W5F7G6-F1
#
_entry.id   AF-A0A7W5F7G6-F1
#
_cell.length_a   1.000
_cell.length_b   1.000
_cell.length_c   1.000
_cell.angle_alpha   90.00
_cell.angle_beta   90.00
_cell.angle_gamma   90.00
#
_symmetry.space_group_name_H-M   'P 1'
#
loop_
_entity.id
_entity.type
_entity.pdbx_description
1 polymer ?
#
loop_
_entity_poly.entity_id
_entity_poly.type
_entity_poly.pdbx_seq_one_letter_code
_entity_poly.pdbx_strand_id
1 'polypeptide(L)'
;MNDVIDRLSRLTPAPSASTDDAAADLRRGHRALARRRVKRAALGGAAFTLAVGGAFGGIALTSGNEGAPSVQAAGNVRLVDYDGAQMPGYTVAKVPEGFVLQGSDQYVLAVARPDDKSSISDFRDKIVVTLESASSPAEGATDTTVNGRPATLVTTPDGATMLKYAYRDFTVVIQMWPTIHLADEQLVEFAEGIEVTADAKPSFG
;
A
#
# COMPACT_ATOMS: atom_id res chain seq x y z
N MET A 1 6.61 48.56 28.44
CA MET A 1 6.75 47.39 27.54
C MET A 1 6.68 46.13 28.41
N ASN A 2 5.47 45.70 28.84
CA ASN A 2 5.26 44.54 29.75
C ASN A 2 3.86 43.91 29.56
N ASP A 3 3.30 43.92 28.34
CA ASP A 3 1.94 43.36 28.07
C ASP A 3 1.99 41.84 27.79
N VAL A 4 3.09 41.35 27.21
CA VAL A 4 3.19 39.97 26.73
C VAL A 4 3.29 38.94 27.87
N ILE A 5 3.99 39.29 28.95
CA ILE A 5 4.15 38.40 30.12
C ILE A 5 2.84 38.34 30.94
N ASP A 6 2.11 39.46 31.03
CA ASP A 6 0.83 39.54 31.74
C ASP A 6 -0.33 38.82 31.02
N ARG A 7 -0.23 38.63 29.70
CA ARG A 7 -1.20 37.83 28.94
C ARG A 7 -0.98 36.32 29.09
N LEU A 8 0.27 35.89 29.23
CA LEU A 8 0.61 34.48 29.44
C LEU A 8 0.19 33.98 30.84
N SER A 9 0.24 34.84 31.86
CA SER A 9 -0.17 34.48 33.22
C SER A 9 -1.69 34.28 33.40
N ARG A 10 -2.51 34.69 32.41
CA ARG A 10 -3.98 34.55 32.45
C ARG A 10 -4.53 33.36 31.66
N LEU A 11 -3.68 32.57 31.02
CA LEU A 11 -4.09 31.33 30.35
C LEU A 11 -4.25 30.22 31.40
N THR A 12 -5.44 30.18 32.01
CA THR A 12 -5.88 29.02 32.80
C THR A 12 -5.88 27.78 31.90
N PRO A 13 -5.18 26.69 32.27
CA PRO A 13 -5.23 25.45 31.50
C PRO A 13 -6.66 24.91 31.47
N ALA A 14 -7.19 24.71 30.27
CA ALA A 14 -8.44 23.98 30.10
C ALA A 14 -8.23 22.52 30.55
N PRO A 15 -9.22 21.88 31.21
CA PRO A 15 -9.07 20.50 31.64
C PRO A 15 -8.84 19.58 30.43
N SER A 16 -7.74 18.84 30.46
CA SER A 16 -7.42 17.81 29.49
C SER A 16 -8.49 16.72 29.51
N ALA A 17 -9.14 16.49 28.37
CA ALA A 17 -10.10 15.40 28.21
C ALA A 17 -9.44 14.06 28.56
N SER A 18 -10.09 13.30 29.43
CA SER A 18 -9.61 12.00 29.91
C SER A 18 -9.54 10.98 28.78
N THR A 19 -8.45 10.23 28.72
CA THR A 19 -8.20 9.15 27.75
C THR A 19 -9.30 8.09 27.71
N ASP A 20 -10.05 7.92 28.80
CA ASP A 20 -11.21 7.03 28.88
C ASP A 20 -12.38 7.45 27.97
N ASP A 21 -12.56 8.75 27.73
CA ASP A 21 -13.63 9.26 26.85
C ASP A 21 -13.33 8.94 25.38
N ALA A 22 -12.06 9.07 24.98
CA ALA A 22 -11.62 8.73 23.63
C ALA A 22 -11.77 7.23 23.33
N ALA A 23 -11.43 6.36 24.29
CA ALA A 23 -11.60 4.92 24.15
C ALA A 23 -13.08 4.47 24.12
N ALA A 24 -13.96 5.20 24.82
CA ALA A 24 -15.40 4.96 24.77
C ALA A 24 -16.00 5.34 23.41
N ASP A 25 -15.56 6.46 22.82
CA ASP A 25 -16.04 6.92 21.51
C ASP A 25 -15.55 6.04 20.36
N LEU A 26 -14.30 5.56 20.42
CA LEU A 26 -13.79 4.60 19.43
C LEU A 26 -14.59 3.30 19.42
N ARG A 27 -14.89 2.73 20.60
CA ARG A 27 -15.73 1.52 20.70
C ARG A 27 -17.13 1.74 20.13
N ARG A 28 -17.71 2.93 20.34
CA ARG A 28 -19.02 3.30 19.78
C ARG A 28 -18.97 3.39 18.25
N GLY A 29 -17.91 3.99 17.70
CA GLY A 29 -17.66 4.08 16.26
C GLY A 29 -17.50 2.70 15.59
N HIS A 30 -16.69 1.82 16.18
CA HIS A 30 -16.50 0.45 15.67
C HIS A 30 -17.81 -0.36 15.64
N ARG A 31 -18.66 -0.20 16.66
CA ARG A 31 -19.95 -0.90 16.73
C ARG A 31 -20.95 -0.43 15.67
N ALA A 32 -20.91 0.85 15.27
CA ALA A 32 -21.71 1.38 14.18
C ALA A 32 -21.23 0.86 12.81
N LEU A 33 -19.92 0.75 12.62
CA LEU A 33 -19.30 0.24 11.38
C LEU A 33 -19.60 -1.26 11.17
N ALA A 34 -19.50 -2.07 12.22
CA ALA A 34 -19.78 -3.51 12.17
C ALA A 34 -21.24 -3.80 11.76
N ARG A 35 -22.20 -2.99 12.23
CA ARG A 35 -23.62 -3.12 11.84
C ARG A 35 -23.87 -2.80 10.37
N ARG A 36 -23.06 -1.93 9.75
CA ARG A 36 -23.19 -1.57 8.32
C ARG A 36 -22.71 -2.69 7.40
N ARG A 37 -21.73 -3.50 7.82
CA ARG A 37 -21.19 -4.61 7.04
C ARG A 37 -22.15 -5.81 6.96
N VAL A 38 -22.90 -6.08 8.03
CA VAL A 38 -23.85 -7.21 8.06
C VAL A 38 -25.07 -6.99 7.15
N LYS A 39 -25.45 -5.74 6.83
CA LYS A 39 -26.60 -5.46 5.94
C LYS A 39 -26.32 -5.64 4.44
N ARG A 40 -25.10 -5.95 4.01
CA ARG A 40 -24.76 -6.13 2.57
C ARG A 40 -24.55 -7.59 2.13
N ALA A 41 -24.66 -8.55 3.05
CA ALA A 41 -24.44 -9.98 2.74
C ALA A 41 -25.73 -10.78 2.51
N ALA A 42 -26.90 -10.14 2.44
CA ALA A 42 -28.17 -10.81 2.21
C ALA A 42 -28.90 -10.14 1.05
N LEU A 43 -28.60 -10.55 -0.18
CA LEU A 43 -29.50 -10.60 -1.34
C LEU A 43 -28.77 -11.37 -2.45
N GLY A 44 -28.92 -12.70 -2.44
CA GLY A 44 -28.58 -13.55 -3.57
C GLY A 44 -29.70 -13.57 -4.61
N GLY A 45 -29.31 -13.79 -5.87
CA GLY A 45 -30.07 -14.50 -6.90
C GLY A 45 -31.16 -13.74 -7.67
N ALA A 46 -30.84 -13.35 -8.92
CA ALA A 46 -31.71 -13.55 -10.09
C ALA A 46 -30.96 -13.15 -11.39
N ALA A 47 -31.10 -13.99 -12.41
CA ALA A 47 -30.48 -13.88 -13.73
C ALA A 47 -31.01 -12.71 -14.57
N PHE A 48 -30.13 -12.05 -15.35
CA PHE A 48 -30.48 -11.49 -16.66
C PHE A 48 -29.24 -11.48 -17.57
N THR A 49 -29.32 -12.31 -18.60
CA THR A 49 -28.46 -12.34 -19.79
C THR A 49 -28.65 -11.09 -20.64
N LEU A 50 -27.56 -10.47 -21.12
CA LEU A 50 -27.51 -9.76 -22.40
C LEU A 50 -26.07 -9.75 -22.91
N ALA A 51 -25.86 -10.41 -24.04
CA ALA A 51 -24.60 -10.55 -24.75
C ALA A 51 -24.43 -9.43 -25.78
N VAL A 52 -23.23 -8.82 -25.87
CA VAL A 52 -22.71 -8.21 -27.11
C VAL A 52 -21.17 -8.31 -27.13
N GLY A 53 -20.66 -9.23 -27.96
CA GLY A 53 -19.52 -9.08 -28.90
C GLY A 53 -18.13 -8.67 -28.40
N GLY A 54 -17.17 -9.60 -28.47
CA GLY A 54 -15.73 -9.29 -28.50
C GLY A 54 -14.86 -10.53 -28.26
N ALA A 55 -14.57 -11.28 -29.32
CA ALA A 55 -13.84 -12.55 -29.27
C ALA A 55 -12.33 -12.36 -29.02
N PHE A 56 -11.76 -13.05 -28.03
CA PHE A 56 -10.39 -13.59 -28.09
C PHE A 56 -10.25 -14.85 -27.20
N GLY A 57 -9.82 -15.94 -27.83
CA GLY A 57 -8.96 -17.01 -27.29
C GLY A 57 -9.46 -17.83 -26.10
N GLY A 58 -9.97 -19.04 -26.35
CA GLY A 58 -10.31 -19.99 -25.30
C GLY A 58 -9.12 -20.70 -24.67
N ILE A 59 -9.26 -21.02 -23.37
CA ILE A 59 -8.65 -22.19 -22.75
C ILE A 59 -9.76 -22.99 -22.08
N ALA A 60 -9.84 -24.26 -22.44
CA ALA A 60 -10.81 -25.22 -21.95
C ALA A 60 -10.61 -25.53 -20.46
N LEU A 61 -11.74 -25.64 -19.75
CA LEU A 61 -11.86 -26.03 -18.35
C LEU A 61 -11.40 -27.48 -18.15
N THR A 62 -10.48 -27.70 -17.19
CA THR A 62 -10.39 -28.98 -16.49
C THR A 62 -10.34 -28.72 -14.98
N SER A 63 -11.45 -29.03 -14.33
CA SER A 63 -11.60 -29.57 -12.97
C SER A 63 -10.78 -28.98 -11.81
N GLY A 64 -11.50 -28.24 -10.95
CA GLY A 64 -11.49 -28.52 -9.51
C GLY A 64 -10.48 -27.77 -8.66
N ASN A 65 -10.81 -26.53 -8.26
CA ASN A 65 -10.75 -26.11 -6.86
C ASN A 65 -11.45 -24.74 -6.74
N GLU A 66 -12.66 -24.70 -6.17
CA GLU A 66 -13.22 -23.46 -5.64
C GLU A 66 -12.35 -23.02 -4.45
N GLY A 67 -11.25 -22.33 -4.76
CA GLY A 67 -10.47 -21.62 -3.77
C GLY A 67 -11.25 -20.39 -3.34
N ALA A 68 -11.91 -20.47 -2.19
CA ALA A 68 -12.20 -19.28 -1.37
C ALA A 68 -10.93 -18.41 -1.32
N PRO A 69 -11.03 -17.06 -1.24
CA PRO A 69 -9.87 -16.20 -1.17
C PRO A 69 -9.04 -16.61 0.05
N SER A 70 -7.96 -17.34 -0.18
CA SER A 70 -7.04 -17.71 0.86
C SER A 70 -6.33 -16.42 1.25
N VAL A 71 -6.59 -15.94 2.45
CA VAL A 71 -5.72 -14.97 3.11
C VAL A 71 -4.38 -15.68 3.27
N GLN A 72 -3.49 -15.49 2.29
CA GLN A 72 -2.14 -16.05 2.31
C GLN A 72 -1.42 -15.45 3.52
N ALA A 73 -0.99 -16.34 4.43
CA ALA A 73 -0.17 -15.95 5.56
C ALA A 73 1.15 -15.33 5.08
N ALA A 74 1.68 -14.42 5.88
CA ALA A 74 2.94 -13.74 5.54
C ALA A 74 4.08 -14.74 5.32
N GLY A 75 4.79 -14.57 4.20
CA GLY A 75 5.84 -15.48 3.72
C GLY A 75 5.38 -16.56 2.73
N ASN A 76 4.08 -16.67 2.41
CA ASN A 76 3.57 -17.58 1.38
C ASN A 76 3.17 -16.87 0.08
N VAL A 77 3.30 -15.55 0.01
CA VAL A 77 3.01 -14.78 -1.19
C VAL A 77 4.23 -14.88 -2.11
N ARG A 78 4.10 -15.63 -3.20
CA ARG A 78 5.19 -15.84 -4.15
C ARG A 78 5.33 -14.61 -5.06
N LEU A 79 6.57 -14.23 -5.41
CA LEU A 79 6.81 -13.30 -6.51
C LEU A 79 6.82 -14.05 -7.84
N VAL A 80 6.12 -13.49 -8.82
CA VAL A 80 6.02 -14.02 -10.18
C VAL A 80 6.52 -12.99 -11.17
N ASP A 81 7.09 -13.44 -12.28
CA ASP A 81 7.52 -12.55 -13.35
C ASP A 81 6.29 -11.81 -13.92
N TYR A 82 6.42 -10.49 -14.03
CA TYR A 82 5.37 -9.64 -14.56
C TYR A 82 5.51 -9.51 -16.07
N ASP A 83 4.50 -9.99 -16.80
CA ASP A 83 4.42 -9.98 -18.26
C ASP A 83 3.36 -8.99 -18.79
N GLY A 84 2.75 -8.21 -17.91
CA GLY A 84 1.74 -7.23 -18.26
C GLY A 84 2.30 -5.95 -18.86
N ALA A 85 1.39 -5.03 -19.20
CA ALA A 85 1.76 -3.73 -19.73
C ALA A 85 2.54 -2.91 -18.69
N GLN A 86 3.77 -2.54 -19.01
CA GLN A 86 4.58 -1.64 -18.19
C GLN A 86 3.98 -0.24 -18.19
N MET A 87 4.22 0.51 -17.11
CA MET A 87 3.65 1.84 -16.93
C MET A 87 4.71 2.93 -17.13
N PRO A 88 4.33 4.15 -17.56
CA PRO A 88 5.28 5.26 -17.63
C PRO A 88 5.89 5.54 -16.25
N GLY A 89 7.18 5.89 -16.22
CA GLY A 89 7.89 6.18 -14.97
C GLY A 89 8.59 4.96 -14.37
N TYR A 90 8.01 3.77 -14.45
CA TYR A 90 8.53 2.59 -13.77
C TYR A 90 8.33 1.30 -14.57
N THR A 91 9.37 0.47 -14.62
CA THR A 91 9.26 -0.90 -15.10
C THR A 91 9.44 -1.88 -13.96
N VAL A 92 8.64 -2.95 -13.98
CA VAL A 92 8.59 -3.95 -12.93
C VAL A 92 8.79 -5.33 -13.55
N ALA A 93 9.81 -6.04 -13.08
CA ALA A 93 10.11 -7.40 -13.51
C ALA A 93 9.28 -8.44 -12.75
N LYS A 94 8.97 -8.19 -11.47
CA LYS A 94 8.26 -9.14 -10.61
C LYS A 94 7.15 -8.47 -9.83
N VAL A 95 6.03 -9.16 -9.66
CA VAL A 95 4.93 -8.73 -8.78
C VAL A 95 4.52 -9.89 -7.87
N PRO A 96 3.89 -9.60 -6.72
CA PRO A 96 3.27 -10.65 -5.92
C PRO A 96 2.23 -11.43 -6.74
N GLU A 97 2.14 -12.73 -6.51
CA GLU A 97 1.20 -13.60 -7.21
C GLU A 97 -0.24 -13.09 -7.02
N GLY A 98 -0.95 -12.91 -8.13
CA GLY A 98 -2.31 -12.37 -8.14
C GLY A 98 -2.39 -10.85 -7.99
N PHE A 99 -1.27 -10.12 -8.05
CA PHE A 99 -1.24 -8.66 -8.15
C PHE A 99 -0.94 -8.21 -9.58
N VAL A 100 -1.34 -6.98 -9.88
CA VAL A 100 -1.13 -6.31 -11.16
C VAL A 100 -0.69 -4.87 -10.92
N LEU A 101 -0.04 -4.25 -11.92
CA LEU A 101 0.15 -2.81 -11.93
C LEU A 101 -1.23 -2.15 -12.09
N GLN A 102 -1.75 -1.56 -11.02
CA GLN A 102 -3.05 -0.88 -11.02
C GLN A 102 -2.98 0.41 -11.85
N GLY A 103 -1.81 1.04 -11.83
CA GLY A 103 -1.49 2.20 -12.65
C GLY A 103 -0.23 2.87 -12.15
N SER A 104 0.33 3.75 -12.99
CA SER A 104 1.35 4.69 -12.61
C SER A 104 0.98 6.08 -13.08
N ASP A 105 1.34 7.08 -12.28
CA ASP A 105 1.55 8.43 -12.78
C ASP A 105 3.05 8.77 -12.71
N GLN A 106 3.39 10.03 -12.96
CA GLN A 106 4.79 10.50 -12.93
C GLN A 106 5.41 10.48 -11.52
N TYR A 107 4.64 10.25 -10.45
CA TYR A 107 5.10 10.30 -9.05
C TYR A 107 4.99 8.95 -8.35
N VAL A 108 3.96 8.17 -8.70
CA VAL A 108 3.53 6.98 -7.98
C VAL A 108 3.33 5.84 -8.95
N LEU A 109 3.90 4.68 -8.64
CA LEU A 109 3.47 3.39 -9.18
C LEU A 109 2.70 2.62 -8.11
N ALA A 110 1.50 2.18 -8.42
CA ALA A 110 0.66 1.38 -7.53
C ALA A 110 0.50 -0.06 -8.05
N VAL A 111 0.82 -1.02 -7.19
CA VAL A 111 0.63 -2.45 -7.42
C VAL A 111 -0.44 -2.95 -6.47
N ALA A 112 -1.52 -3.50 -7.02
CA ALA A 112 -2.71 -3.89 -6.27
C ALA A 112 -3.29 -5.21 -6.79
N ARG A 113 -4.28 -5.75 -6.07
CA ARG A 113 -5.07 -6.86 -6.60
C ARG A 113 -5.93 -6.39 -7.78
N PRO A 114 -6.20 -7.23 -8.79
CA PRO A 114 -6.92 -6.84 -10.02
C PRO A 114 -8.39 -6.42 -9.77
N ASP A 115 -8.98 -6.87 -8.66
CA ASP A 115 -10.33 -6.50 -8.23
C ASP A 115 -10.38 -5.14 -7.52
N ASP A 116 -9.24 -4.56 -7.14
CA ASP A 116 -9.18 -3.26 -6.50
C ASP A 116 -9.51 -2.11 -7.47
N LYS A 117 -10.60 -1.40 -7.18
CA LYS A 117 -11.09 -0.23 -7.95
C LYS A 117 -10.86 1.10 -7.25
N SER A 118 -10.11 1.11 -6.15
CA SER A 118 -9.73 2.34 -5.46
C SER A 118 -8.75 3.17 -6.31
N SER A 119 -8.67 4.48 -6.02
CA SER A 119 -7.72 5.37 -6.70
C SER A 119 -6.27 4.93 -6.49
N ILE A 120 -5.38 5.18 -7.44
CA ILE A 120 -3.93 4.97 -7.28
C ILE A 120 -3.35 5.75 -6.09
N SER A 121 -4.02 6.83 -5.67
CA SER A 121 -3.67 7.62 -4.48
C SER A 121 -4.22 7.05 -3.16
N ASP A 122 -5.00 5.98 -3.19
CA ASP A 122 -5.40 5.22 -1.99
C ASP A 122 -4.41 4.07 -1.82
N PHE A 123 -3.47 4.22 -0.90
CA PHE A 123 -2.34 3.29 -0.72
C PHE A 123 -2.69 2.05 0.11
N ARG A 124 -3.89 2.00 0.68
CA ARG A 124 -4.31 0.87 1.53
C ARG A 124 -4.37 -0.40 0.70
N ASP A 125 -3.85 -1.48 1.28
CA ASP A 125 -3.81 -2.81 0.66
C ASP A 125 -3.00 -2.89 -0.65
N LYS A 126 -2.08 -1.94 -0.87
CA LYS A 126 -1.22 -1.85 -2.07
C LYS A 126 0.26 -1.81 -1.74
N ILE A 127 1.05 -2.17 -2.74
CA ILE A 127 2.47 -1.83 -2.78
C ILE A 127 2.60 -0.58 -3.62
N VAL A 128 3.25 0.43 -3.06
CA VAL A 128 3.39 1.74 -3.69
C VAL A 128 4.87 2.04 -3.83
N VAL A 129 5.29 2.44 -5.02
CA VAL A 129 6.65 2.89 -5.30
C VAL A 129 6.60 4.38 -5.61
N THR A 130 7.41 5.15 -4.89
CA THR A 130 7.60 6.58 -5.12
C THR A 130 9.07 6.91 -5.23
N LEU A 131 9.34 8.01 -5.91
CA LEU A 131 10.66 8.64 -5.93
C LEU A 131 10.58 9.87 -5.03
N GLU A 132 11.37 9.94 -3.97
CA GLU A 132 11.40 11.08 -3.05
C GLU A 132 12.73 11.82 -3.12
N SER A 133 12.72 13.08 -2.67
CA SER A 133 13.98 13.78 -2.39
C SER A 133 14.79 13.02 -1.35
N ALA A 134 16.12 13.05 -1.48
CA ALA A 134 17.00 12.36 -0.54
C ALA A 134 16.71 12.79 0.91
N SER A 135 16.48 11.81 1.78
CA SER A 135 16.20 11.99 3.20
C SER A 135 17.15 11.15 4.05
N SER A 136 17.38 11.60 5.28
CA SER A 136 18.22 10.87 6.24
C SER A 136 17.60 9.52 6.62
N PRO A 137 18.41 8.50 6.95
CA PRO A 137 17.91 7.23 7.47
C PRO A 137 17.02 7.43 8.70
N ALA A 138 15.94 6.67 8.81
CA ALA A 138 15.04 6.73 9.97
C ALA A 138 15.63 5.98 11.18
N GLU A 139 15.36 6.46 12.40
CA GLU A 139 15.70 5.72 13.62
C GLU A 139 14.98 4.36 13.66
N GLY A 140 15.71 3.30 14.04
CA GLY A 140 15.17 1.93 14.06
C GLY A 140 15.11 1.24 12.70
N ALA A 141 15.70 1.82 11.65
CA ALA A 141 15.85 1.16 10.36
C ALA A 141 16.69 -0.12 10.48
N THR A 142 16.28 -1.16 9.77
CA THR A 142 17.12 -2.34 9.52
C THR A 142 17.88 -2.14 8.22
N ASP A 143 19.19 -2.36 8.27
CA ASP A 143 20.05 -2.29 7.09
C ASP A 143 19.88 -3.56 6.24
N THR A 144 19.64 -3.36 4.95
CA THR A 144 19.61 -4.40 3.93
C THR A 144 20.26 -3.88 2.64
N THR A 145 20.22 -4.65 1.57
CA THR A 145 20.72 -4.23 0.26
C THR A 145 19.72 -4.52 -0.84
N VAL A 146 19.57 -3.59 -1.77
CA VAL A 146 18.81 -3.77 -3.02
C VAL A 146 19.80 -3.61 -4.18
N ASN A 147 20.03 -4.66 -4.98
CA ASN A 147 20.99 -4.63 -6.09
C ASN A 147 22.40 -4.15 -5.64
N GLY A 148 22.83 -4.59 -4.45
CA GLY A 148 24.10 -4.19 -3.83
C GLY A 148 24.17 -2.75 -3.30
N ARG A 149 23.07 -1.99 -3.37
CA ARG A 149 22.95 -0.64 -2.80
C ARG A 149 22.43 -0.72 -1.37
N PRO A 150 22.97 0.05 -0.42
CA PRO A 150 22.42 0.14 0.91
C PRO A 150 20.95 0.55 0.87
N ALA A 151 20.13 -0.20 1.58
CA ALA A 151 18.71 0.01 1.71
C ALA A 151 18.33 -0.06 3.18
N THR A 152 17.30 0.69 3.56
CA THR A 152 16.77 0.73 4.92
C THR A 152 15.33 0.28 4.93
N LEU A 153 15.01 -0.63 5.84
CA LEU A 153 13.66 -1.12 6.05
C LEU A 153 13.11 -0.54 7.36
N VAL A 154 11.94 0.10 7.29
CA VAL A 154 11.32 0.81 8.40
C VAL A 154 9.85 0.40 8.47
N THR A 155 9.42 -0.10 9.63
CA THR A 155 7.99 -0.32 9.88
C THR A 155 7.40 0.93 10.51
N THR A 156 6.37 1.49 9.88
CA THR A 156 5.67 2.68 10.38
C THR A 156 4.69 2.30 11.50
N PRO A 157 4.25 3.27 12.34
CA PRO A 157 3.34 3.00 13.46
C PRO A 157 1.98 2.41 13.07
N ASP A 158 1.56 2.62 11.82
CA ASP A 158 0.35 2.04 11.23
C ASP A 158 0.55 0.61 10.70
N GLY A 159 1.77 0.07 10.81
CA GLY A 159 2.14 -1.29 10.42
C GLY A 159 2.56 -1.46 8.97
N ALA A 160 2.62 -0.38 8.17
CA ALA A 160 3.19 -0.46 6.83
C ALA A 160 4.71 -0.64 6.89
N THR A 161 5.27 -1.35 5.93
CA THR A 161 6.72 -1.52 5.80
C THR A 161 7.22 -0.67 4.65
N MET A 162 8.21 0.17 4.92
CA MET A 162 8.86 1.04 3.94
C MET A 162 10.28 0.56 3.68
N LEU A 163 10.59 0.24 2.43
CA LEU A 163 11.94 -0.01 1.95
C LEU A 163 12.45 1.24 1.23
N LYS A 164 13.59 1.77 1.65
CA LYS A 164 14.18 3.00 1.12
C LYS A 164 15.61 2.76 0.64
N TYR A 165 15.92 3.15 -0.58
CA TYR A 165 17.29 3.05 -1.11
C TYR A 165 17.64 4.22 -2.03
N ALA A 166 18.93 4.54 -2.08
CA ALA A 166 19.42 5.64 -2.89
C ALA A 166 19.38 5.30 -4.39
N TYR A 167 18.78 6.19 -5.18
CA TYR A 167 18.74 6.15 -6.63
C TYR A 167 19.11 7.51 -7.22
N ARG A 168 20.35 7.62 -7.73
CA ARG A 168 20.92 8.90 -8.20
C ARG A 168 20.86 9.95 -7.06
N ASP A 169 20.24 11.10 -7.33
CA ASP A 169 20.07 12.20 -6.36
C ASP A 169 18.78 12.08 -5.52
N PHE A 170 18.08 10.95 -5.65
CA PHE A 170 16.77 10.70 -5.05
C PHE A 170 16.79 9.42 -4.20
N THR A 171 15.71 9.22 -3.45
CA THR A 171 15.44 7.98 -2.72
C THR A 171 14.25 7.30 -3.34
N VAL A 172 14.38 6.03 -3.73
CA VAL A 172 13.21 5.21 -4.02
C VAL A 172 12.63 4.73 -2.71
N VAL A 173 11.32 4.94 -2.53
CA VAL A 173 10.56 4.49 -1.37
C VAL A 173 9.51 3.51 -1.84
N ILE A 174 9.56 2.30 -1.31
CA ILE A 174 8.57 1.26 -1.55
C ILE A 174 7.80 1.05 -0.25
N GLN A 175 6.52 1.41 -0.25
CA GLN A 175 5.62 1.21 0.87
C GLN A 175 4.74 -0.01 0.62
N MET A 176 4.72 -0.94 1.57
CA MET A 176 3.88 -2.13 1.55
C MET A 176 2.91 -2.11 2.73
N TRP A 177 1.62 -2.28 2.45
CA TRP A 177 0.61 -2.45 3.49
C TRP A 177 0.68 -3.84 4.14
N PRO A 178 0.44 -3.96 5.47
CA PRO A 178 0.62 -5.23 6.20
C PRO A 178 -0.30 -6.36 5.72
N THR A 179 -1.42 -6.04 5.08
CA THR A 179 -2.40 -7.01 4.53
C THR A 179 -1.90 -7.76 3.30
N ILE A 180 -0.80 -7.31 2.70
CA ILE A 180 -0.16 -7.93 1.54
C ILE A 180 0.73 -9.09 1.96
N HIS A 181 1.25 -9.03 3.19
CA HIS A 181 1.91 -10.16 3.81
C HIS A 181 3.18 -10.65 3.04
N LEU A 182 3.94 -9.76 2.38
CA LEU A 182 5.29 -10.13 1.93
C LEU A 182 6.25 -10.15 3.12
N ALA A 183 7.21 -11.06 3.08
CA ALA A 183 8.37 -11.00 3.95
C ALA A 183 9.34 -9.91 3.47
N ASP A 184 10.20 -9.41 4.36
CA ASP A 184 11.18 -8.35 4.06
C ASP A 184 12.10 -8.74 2.89
N GLU A 185 12.56 -9.99 2.84
CA GLU A 185 13.37 -10.52 1.74
C GLU A 185 12.63 -10.48 0.39
N GLN A 186 11.33 -10.73 0.40
CA GLN A 186 10.49 -10.67 -0.79
C GLN A 186 10.23 -9.21 -1.21
N LEU A 187 10.10 -8.30 -0.24
CA LEU A 187 10.02 -6.87 -0.56
C LEU A 187 11.32 -6.36 -1.19
N VAL A 188 12.47 -6.86 -0.75
CA VAL A 188 13.78 -6.60 -1.37
C VAL A 188 13.84 -7.19 -2.77
N GLU A 189 13.46 -8.46 -2.98
CA GLU A 189 13.45 -9.08 -4.31
C GLU A 189 12.52 -8.33 -5.29
N PHE A 190 11.37 -7.85 -4.81
CA PHE A 190 10.48 -6.98 -5.57
C PHE A 190 11.19 -5.67 -5.96
N ALA A 191 11.88 -5.02 -5.01
CA ALA A 191 12.64 -3.80 -5.25
C ALA A 191 13.77 -3.98 -6.27
N GLU A 192 14.44 -5.14 -6.24
CA GLU A 192 15.50 -5.45 -7.18
C GLU A 192 15.01 -5.55 -8.62
N GLY A 193 13.74 -5.96 -8.79
CA GLY A 193 13.05 -6.02 -10.08
C GLY A 193 12.45 -4.69 -10.56
N ILE A 194 12.61 -3.58 -9.82
CA ILE A 194 12.08 -2.27 -10.23
C ILE A 194 13.17 -1.44 -10.89
N GLU A 195 12.88 -0.95 -12.08
CA GLU A 195 13.69 0.04 -12.78
C GLU A 195 12.91 1.35 -12.97
N VAL A 196 13.49 2.43 -12.44
CA VAL A 196 12.95 3.79 -12.52
C VAL A 196 13.40 4.44 -13.83
N THR A 197 12.43 4.78 -14.69
CA THR A 197 12.67 5.39 -16.00
C THR A 197 12.83 6.91 -15.91
N ALA A 198 13.20 7.55 -17.03
CA ALA A 198 13.37 9.01 -17.09
C ALA A 198 12.06 9.81 -16.90
N ASP A 199 10.90 9.17 -17.05
CA ASP A 199 9.60 9.82 -16.93
C ASP A 199 9.14 9.97 -15.47
N ALA A 200 9.79 9.29 -14.53
CA ALA A 200 9.51 9.43 -13.11
C ALA A 200 10.01 10.77 -12.58
N LYS A 201 9.18 11.42 -11.77
CA LYS A 201 9.45 12.68 -11.10
C LYS A 201 9.46 12.47 -9.59
N PRO A 202 10.36 13.15 -8.87
CA PRO A 202 10.38 13.10 -7.43
C PRO A 202 9.12 13.76 -6.85
N SER A 203 8.49 13.11 -5.88
CA SER A 203 7.56 13.73 -4.95
C SER A 203 8.33 14.40 -3.81
N PHE A 204 7.77 15.51 -3.33
CA PHE A 204 8.19 16.14 -2.09
C PHE A 204 7.30 15.60 -0.98
N GLY A 205 7.89 14.82 -0.06
CA GLY A 205 7.26 14.39 1.19
C GLY A 205 7.43 15.43 2.29
#